data_AF-A0A0N4YPC5-F1
#
_entry.id   AF-A0A0N4YPC5-F1
#
_cell.length_a   1.000
_cell.length_b   1.000
_cell.length_c   1.000
_cell.angle_alpha   90.00
_cell.angle_beta   90.00
_cell.angle_gamma   90.00
#
_symmetry.space_group_name_H-M   'P 1'
#
loop_
_entity.id
_entity.type
_entity.pdbx_description
1 polymer ?
#
loop_
_entity_poly.entity_id
_entity_poly.type
_entity_poly.pdbx_seq_one_letter_code
_entity_poly.pdbx_strand_id
1 'polypeptide(L)'
;MIKPVQRVVQYPLLLRAIQSCCEQDTLQAKQVEVALQKMQTLAEYVNEMQRVHEQYAPHIDLLRRQNEVFLKEKGLRIDIRDLVLFAHVQWLNVEKSMQEYVIFVFQTLILLLPRNVRRDCKMKWMRVLPINDVQVEDDRNDEPVLTLIHMRTNERHSNHDAPYHLACCQLALKQQLVRSIKKAKANFSRETRRPLSGSSQSDGGYGSDPVKDRKSS
;
A
#
# COMPACT_ATOMS: atom_id res chain seq x y z
N MET A 1 -11.68 -25.01 -13.01
CA MET A 1 -10.84 -24.42 -11.96
C MET A 1 -11.65 -23.37 -11.23
N ILE A 2 -11.96 -23.57 -9.94
CA ILE A 2 -12.70 -22.58 -9.13
C ILE A 2 -11.86 -21.29 -9.04
N LYS A 3 -12.47 -20.12 -9.22
CA LYS A 3 -11.74 -18.84 -9.14
C LYS A 3 -11.18 -18.69 -7.71
N PRO A 4 -9.96 -18.17 -7.50
CA PRO A 4 -9.37 -18.04 -6.15
C PRO A 4 -10.30 -17.35 -5.13
N VAL A 5 -11.06 -16.36 -5.57
CA VAL A 5 -12.07 -15.67 -4.75
C VAL A 5 -13.20 -16.60 -4.29
N GLN A 6 -13.67 -17.52 -5.15
CA GLN A 6 -14.71 -18.49 -4.79
C GLN A 6 -14.20 -19.51 -3.75
N ARG A 7 -12.90 -19.82 -3.76
CA ARG A 7 -12.28 -20.72 -2.78
C ARG A 7 -12.24 -20.11 -1.38
N VAL A 8 -11.99 -18.80 -1.28
CA VAL A 8 -11.95 -18.08 0.00
C VAL A 8 -13.29 -18.15 0.73
N VAL A 9 -14.40 -18.08 0.00
CA VAL A 9 -15.76 -18.13 0.58
C VAL A 9 -16.17 -19.55 0.99
N GLN A 10 -15.46 -20.59 0.54
CA GLN A 10 -15.74 -21.98 0.91
C GLN A 10 -15.13 -22.38 2.25
N TYR A 11 -14.07 -21.71 2.71
CA TYR A 11 -13.40 -22.05 3.98
C TYR A 11 -14.30 -21.90 5.22
N PRO A 12 -15.13 -20.85 5.36
CA PRO A 12 -16.10 -20.77 6.46
C PRO A 12 -17.10 -21.94 6.49
N LEU A 13 -17.53 -22.43 5.31
CA LEU A 13 -18.49 -23.54 5.22
C LEU A 13 -17.86 -24.86 5.71
N LEU A 14 -16.61 -25.11 5.31
CA LEU A 14 -15.86 -26.28 5.77
C LEU A 14 -15.61 -26.23 7.28
N LEU A 15 -15.24 -25.07 7.83
CA LEU A 15 -15.01 -24.89 9.25
C LEU A 15 -16.28 -25.07 10.09
N ARG A 16 -17.45 -24.65 9.58
CA ARG A 16 -18.74 -24.94 10.22
C ARG A 16 -19.05 -26.44 10.25
N ALA A 17 -18.76 -27.17 9.17
CA ALA A 17 -18.94 -28.62 9.14
C ALA A 17 -18.03 -29.31 10.17
N ILE A 18 -16.76 -28.92 10.25
CA ILE A 18 -15.82 -29.44 11.26
C ILE A 18 -16.31 -29.12 12.68
N GLN A 19 -16.76 -27.89 12.92
CA GLN A 19 -17.30 -27.46 14.22
C GLN A 19 -18.48 -28.32 14.66
N SER A 20 -19.37 -28.69 13.74
CA SER A 20 -20.53 -29.54 14.04
C SER A 20 -20.17 -30.97 14.48
N CYS A 21 -18.94 -31.41 14.20
CA CYS A 21 -18.41 -32.71 14.61
C CYS A 21 -17.55 -32.64 15.88
N CYS A 22 -17.30 -31.44 16.42
CA CYS A 22 -16.53 -31.28 17.65
C CYS A 22 -17.46 -31.29 18.88
N GLU A 23 -17.04 -31.97 19.94
CA GLU A 23 -17.71 -31.89 21.23
C GLU A 23 -17.58 -30.49 21.84
N GLN A 24 -18.65 -30.03 22.51
CA GLN A 24 -18.69 -28.72 23.16
C GLN A 24 -17.65 -28.62 24.28
N ASP A 25 -17.15 -27.42 24.54
CA ASP A 25 -16.11 -27.10 25.54
C ASP A 25 -14.70 -27.69 25.33
N THR A 26 -14.48 -28.45 24.25
CA THR A 26 -13.14 -28.92 23.88
C THR A 26 -12.23 -27.80 23.37
N LEU A 27 -10.92 -27.98 23.53
CA LEU A 27 -9.92 -27.06 22.97
C LEU A 27 -10.06 -26.95 21.45
N GLN A 28 -10.36 -28.07 20.79
CA GLN A 28 -10.56 -28.18 19.35
C GLN A 28 -11.75 -27.33 18.91
N ALA A 29 -12.89 -27.41 19.60
CA ALA A 29 -14.05 -26.56 19.31
C ALA A 29 -13.72 -25.06 19.42
N LYS A 30 -12.98 -24.66 20.46
CA LYS A 30 -12.53 -23.26 20.65
C LYS A 30 -11.58 -22.81 19.53
N GLN A 31 -10.66 -23.66 19.10
CA GLN A 31 -9.74 -23.36 17.99
C GLN A 31 -10.47 -23.22 16.65
N VAL A 32 -11.44 -24.10 16.38
CA VAL A 32 -12.26 -24.05 15.17
C VAL A 32 -13.12 -22.79 15.15
N GLU A 33 -13.69 -22.38 16.28
CA GLU A 33 -14.44 -21.12 16.41
C GLU A 33 -13.56 -19.90 16.08
N VAL A 34 -12.35 -19.81 16.65
CA VAL A 34 -11.39 -18.73 16.33
C VAL A 34 -11.00 -18.75 14.85
N ALA A 35 -10.78 -19.92 14.27
CA ALA A 35 -10.46 -20.05 12.85
C ALA A 35 -11.64 -19.62 11.96
N LEU A 36 -12.87 -19.99 12.34
CA LEU A 36 -14.09 -19.64 11.62
C LEU A 36 -14.31 -18.12 11.63
N GLN A 37 -14.16 -17.47 12.78
CA GLN A 37 -14.25 -16.01 12.90
C GLN A 37 -13.20 -15.32 12.01
N LYS A 38 -11.94 -15.77 12.04
CA LYS A 38 -10.88 -15.22 11.18
C LYS A 38 -11.21 -15.37 9.69
N MET A 39 -11.78 -16.50 9.28
CA MET A 39 -12.16 -16.72 7.88
C MET A 39 -13.37 -15.87 7.47
N GLN A 40 -14.33 -15.63 8.37
CA GLN A 40 -15.44 -14.71 8.11
C GLN A 40 -14.94 -13.28 7.93
N THR A 41 -14.09 -12.79 8.84
CA THR A 41 -13.46 -11.47 8.70
C THR A 41 -12.65 -11.35 7.41
N LEU A 42 -11.96 -12.41 7.00
CA LEU A 42 -11.21 -12.41 5.75
C LEU A 42 -12.14 -12.37 4.52
N ALA A 43 -13.28 -13.05 4.54
CA ALA A 43 -14.28 -12.98 3.47
C ALA A 43 -14.91 -11.58 3.37
N GLU A 44 -15.24 -10.96 4.51
CA GLU A 44 -15.72 -9.58 4.58
C GLU A 44 -14.68 -8.60 4.04
N TYR A 45 -13.42 -8.77 4.44
CA TYR A 45 -12.30 -7.95 3.94
C TYR A 45 -12.14 -8.06 2.42
N VAL A 46 -12.23 -9.28 1.85
CA VAL A 46 -12.15 -9.48 0.40
C VAL A 46 -13.30 -8.75 -0.30
N ASN A 47 -14.52 -8.82 0.25
CA ASN A 47 -15.67 -8.13 -0.30
C ASN A 47 -15.51 -6.59 -0.25
N GLU A 48 -15.05 -6.06 0.88
CA GLU A 48 -14.84 -4.62 1.02
C GLU A 48 -13.69 -4.13 0.12
N MET A 49 -12.60 -4.88 0.01
CA MET A 49 -11.51 -4.58 -0.94
C MET A 49 -11.99 -4.55 -2.39
N GLN A 50 -12.89 -5.47 -2.78
CA GLN A 50 -13.48 -5.49 -4.11
C GLN A 50 -14.34 -4.25 -4.35
N ARG A 51 -15.20 -3.89 -3.39
CA ARG A 51 -16.04 -2.69 -3.45
C ARG A 51 -15.20 -1.40 -3.53
N VAL A 52 -14.15 -1.29 -2.73
CA VAL A 52 -13.22 -0.16 -2.77
C VAL A 52 -12.51 -0.10 -4.12
N HIS A 53 -12.06 -1.23 -4.64
CA HIS A 53 -11.47 -1.28 -5.97
C HIS A 53 -12.43 -0.78 -7.05
N GLU A 54 -13.67 -1.28 -7.07
CA GLU A 54 -14.70 -0.84 -8.03
C GLU A 54 -15.03 0.66 -7.93
N GLN A 55 -15.08 1.19 -6.71
CA GLN A 55 -15.39 2.60 -6.45
C GLN A 55 -14.24 3.54 -6.84
N TYR A 56 -12.99 3.17 -6.53
CA TYR A 56 -11.84 4.07 -6.63
C TYR A 56 -10.93 3.81 -7.84
N ALA A 57 -10.95 2.62 -8.44
CA ALA A 57 -10.07 2.29 -9.57
C ALA A 57 -10.13 3.31 -10.72
N PRO A 58 -11.30 3.78 -11.19
CA PRO A 58 -11.34 4.79 -12.26
C PRO A 58 -10.64 6.10 -11.90
N HIS A 59 -10.76 6.52 -10.64
CA HIS A 59 -10.17 7.76 -10.13
C HIS A 59 -8.66 7.61 -9.93
N ILE A 60 -8.23 6.46 -9.41
CA ILE A 60 -6.82 6.09 -9.26
C ILE A 60 -6.14 5.98 -10.63
N ASP A 61 -6.82 5.39 -11.62
CA ASP A 61 -6.32 5.30 -13.00
C ASP A 61 -6.18 6.67 -13.66
N LEU A 62 -7.16 7.55 -13.43
CA LEU A 62 -7.10 8.93 -13.93
C LEU A 62 -5.93 9.70 -13.28
N LEU A 63 -5.75 9.60 -11.96
CA LEU A 63 -4.59 10.16 -11.25
C LEU A 63 -3.27 9.63 -11.80
N ARG A 64 -3.19 8.31 -12.04
CA ARG A 64 -1.99 7.68 -12.60
C ARG A 64 -1.63 8.25 -13.97
N ARG A 65 -2.62 8.43 -14.86
CA ARG A 65 -2.39 8.99 -16.20
C ARG A 65 -1.99 10.46 -16.16
N GLN A 66 -2.63 11.26 -15.30
CA GLN A 66 -2.33 12.69 -15.20
C GLN A 66 -0.96 12.97 -14.56
N ASN A 67 -0.55 12.12 -13.62
CA ASN A 67 0.73 12.26 -12.92
C ASN A 67 1.82 11.37 -13.52
N GLU A 68 1.65 10.81 -14.72
CA GLU A 68 2.56 9.79 -15.28
C GLU A 68 4.03 10.23 -15.29
N VAL A 69 4.30 11.45 -15.77
CA VAL A 69 5.66 12.01 -15.82
C VAL A 69 6.26 12.13 -14.42
N PHE A 70 5.51 12.71 -13.49
CA PHE A 70 5.90 12.87 -12.09
C PHE A 70 6.15 11.53 -11.39
N LEU A 71 5.26 10.57 -11.60
CA LEU A 71 5.38 9.23 -11.03
C LEU A 71 6.63 8.53 -11.57
N LYS A 72 6.90 8.63 -12.87
CA LYS A 72 8.07 8.03 -13.50
C LYS A 72 9.38 8.66 -13.03
N GLU A 73 9.44 9.99 -12.97
CA GLU A 73 10.62 10.74 -12.51
C GLU A 73 11.00 10.39 -11.06
N LYS A 74 9.99 10.28 -10.18
CA LYS A 74 10.19 9.99 -8.76
C LYS A 74 10.23 8.48 -8.44
N GLY A 75 10.13 7.59 -9.44
CA GLY A 75 10.12 6.14 -9.24
C GLY A 75 8.89 5.63 -8.46
N LEU A 76 7.78 6.34 -8.54
CA LEU A 76 6.53 6.08 -7.83
C LEU A 76 5.62 5.17 -8.66
N ARG A 77 4.90 4.27 -7.98
CA ARG A 77 4.03 3.29 -8.61
C ARG A 77 2.70 3.20 -7.88
N ILE A 78 1.62 3.26 -8.66
CA ILE A 78 0.26 3.05 -8.20
C ILE A 78 -0.22 1.70 -8.76
N ASP A 79 -0.05 0.64 -7.97
CA ASP A 79 -0.51 -0.72 -8.26
C ASP A 79 -1.17 -1.28 -7.01
N ILE A 80 -2.33 -1.91 -7.15
CA ILE A 80 -3.08 -2.51 -6.04
C ILE A 80 -2.26 -3.58 -5.32
N ARG A 81 -1.35 -4.25 -6.04
CA ARG A 81 -0.41 -5.22 -5.43
C ARG A 81 0.55 -4.58 -4.44
N ASP A 82 0.81 -3.29 -4.59
CA ASP A 82 1.68 -2.51 -3.71
C ASP A 82 0.89 -1.80 -2.60
N LEU A 83 -0.44 -1.98 -2.54
CA LEU A 83 -1.27 -1.42 -1.47
C LEU A 83 -0.98 -2.13 -0.15
N VAL A 84 -0.48 -1.38 0.83
CA VAL A 84 -0.12 -1.86 2.18
C VAL A 84 -1.30 -1.75 3.13
N LEU A 85 -2.04 -0.64 3.06
CA LEU A 85 -3.17 -0.35 3.93
C LEU A 85 -4.11 0.63 3.24
N PHE A 86 -5.41 0.47 3.43
CA PHE A 86 -6.37 1.54 3.21
C PHE A 86 -7.20 1.75 4.47
N ALA A 87 -7.67 2.98 4.70
CA ALA A 87 -8.47 3.32 5.87
C ALA A 87 -9.37 4.52 5.60
N HIS A 88 -10.53 4.55 6.25
CA HIS A 88 -11.36 5.75 6.31
C HIS A 88 -10.81 6.71 7.38
N VAL A 89 -10.64 7.96 7.00
CA VAL A 89 -10.09 9.02 7.86
C VAL A 89 -10.88 10.31 7.70
N GLN A 90 -10.85 11.16 8.72
CA GLN A 90 -11.39 12.51 8.67
C GLN A 90 -10.26 13.53 8.55
N TRP A 91 -10.26 14.33 7.49
CA TRP A 91 -9.32 15.41 7.29
C TRP A 91 -9.82 16.68 8.00
N LEU A 92 -9.21 17.01 9.15
CA LEU A 92 -9.72 18.00 10.10
C LEU A 92 -9.51 19.45 9.66
N ASN A 93 -8.44 19.74 8.91
CA ASN A 93 -8.12 21.10 8.45
C ASN A 93 -8.70 21.45 7.07
N VAL A 94 -9.88 20.90 6.76
CA VAL A 94 -10.69 21.23 5.57
C VAL A 94 -12.10 21.61 6.03
N GLU A 95 -12.85 22.30 5.16
CA GLU A 95 -14.28 22.57 5.35
C GLU A 95 -15.05 21.32 5.83
N LYS A 96 -15.96 21.51 6.79
CA LYS A 96 -16.73 20.41 7.43
C LYS A 96 -17.44 19.49 6.44
N SER A 97 -17.89 20.03 5.30
CA SER A 97 -18.55 19.28 4.22
C SER A 97 -17.61 18.32 3.47
N MET A 98 -16.30 18.49 3.62
CA MET A 98 -15.24 17.81 2.88
C MET A 98 -14.22 17.17 3.83
N GLN A 99 -14.66 16.64 4.98
CA GLN A 99 -13.74 15.99 5.92
C GLN A 99 -13.59 14.49 5.67
N GLU A 100 -14.56 13.82 5.04
CA GLU A 100 -14.53 12.37 4.87
C GLU A 100 -13.60 11.94 3.72
N TYR A 101 -12.53 11.23 4.04
CA TYR A 101 -11.52 10.77 3.10
C TYR A 101 -11.20 9.27 3.29
N VAL A 102 -10.59 8.70 2.28
CA VAL A 102 -9.95 7.39 2.31
C VAL A 102 -8.48 7.59 2.02
N ILE A 103 -7.65 7.12 2.95
CA ILE A 103 -6.20 7.06 2.77
C ILE A 103 -5.82 5.70 2.20
N PHE A 104 -4.99 5.70 1.16
CA PHE A 104 -4.39 4.51 0.58
C PHE A 104 -2.88 4.62 0.72
N VAL A 105 -2.27 3.71 1.46
CA VAL A 105 -0.82 3.65 1.66
C VAL A 105 -0.27 2.57 0.73
N PHE A 106 0.46 2.98 -0.29
CA PHE A 106 1.23 2.09 -1.15
C PHE A 106 2.68 2.00 -0.67
N GLN A 107 3.44 1.04 -1.20
CA GLN A 107 4.86 0.91 -0.89
C GLN A 107 5.68 2.16 -1.24
N THR A 108 5.27 2.91 -2.29
CA THR A 108 6.04 4.05 -2.83
C THR A 108 5.40 5.41 -2.57
N LEU A 109 4.10 5.47 -2.23
CA LEU A 109 3.35 6.72 -2.09
C LEU A 109 2.09 6.53 -1.24
N ILE A 110 1.47 7.64 -0.86
CA ILE A 110 0.18 7.71 -0.18
C ILE A 110 -0.80 8.48 -1.08
N LEU A 111 -2.03 7.97 -1.20
CA LEU A 111 -3.14 8.70 -1.82
C LEU A 111 -4.16 9.08 -0.77
N LEU A 112 -4.71 10.29 -0.88
CA LEU A 112 -5.92 10.71 -0.16
C LEU A 112 -7.00 11.04 -1.18
N LEU A 113 -8.14 10.35 -1.08
CA LEU A 113 -9.30 10.56 -1.93
C LEU A 113 -10.55 10.82 -1.07
N PRO A 114 -11.50 11.66 -1.50
CA PRO A 114 -12.76 11.86 -0.78
C PRO A 114 -13.55 10.54 -0.65
N ARG A 115 -14.27 10.33 0.44
CA ARG A 115 -15.08 9.11 0.64
C ARG A 115 -16.21 8.98 -0.39
N ASN A 116 -16.84 10.10 -0.73
CA ASN A 116 -17.93 10.16 -1.68
C ASN A 116 -17.42 10.70 -3.02
N VAL A 117 -16.66 9.88 -3.73
CA VAL A 117 -16.16 10.23 -5.06
C VAL A 117 -17.33 10.19 -6.06
N ARG A 118 -17.90 11.36 -6.37
CA ARG A 118 -18.81 11.51 -7.51
C ARG A 118 -18.00 11.47 -8.80
N ARG A 119 -18.67 11.16 -9.92
CA ARG A 119 -18.04 11.15 -11.26
C ARG A 119 -17.30 12.46 -11.60
N ASP A 120 -17.75 13.58 -11.05
CA ASP A 120 -17.15 14.91 -11.24
C ASP A 120 -16.19 15.32 -10.11
N CYS A 121 -15.63 14.37 -9.37
CA CYS A 121 -14.69 14.66 -8.29
C CYS A 121 -13.48 15.40 -8.85
N LYS A 122 -13.35 16.67 -8.47
CA LYS A 122 -12.30 17.54 -8.97
C LYS A 122 -10.95 17.07 -8.43
N MET A 123 -9.94 17.03 -9.29
CA MET A 123 -8.56 16.64 -8.92
C MET A 123 -7.99 17.43 -7.75
N LYS A 124 -8.44 18.67 -7.57
CA LYS A 124 -8.07 19.50 -6.41
C LYS A 124 -8.46 18.90 -5.06
N TRP A 125 -9.27 17.85 -5.01
CA TRP A 125 -9.64 17.12 -3.80
C TRP A 125 -8.92 15.78 -3.65
N MET A 126 -8.11 15.39 -4.62
CA MET A 126 -7.26 14.21 -4.53
C MET A 126 -5.83 14.65 -4.21
N ARG A 127 -5.11 13.86 -3.42
CA ARG A 127 -3.70 14.13 -3.11
C ARG A 127 -2.85 12.90 -3.37
N VAL A 128 -1.70 13.14 -4.00
CA VAL A 128 -0.64 12.15 -4.23
C VAL A 128 0.56 12.62 -3.43
N LEU A 129 0.98 11.83 -2.45
CA LEU A 129 2.08 12.16 -1.54
C LEU A 129 3.17 11.08 -1.68
N PRO A 130 4.36 11.40 -2.23
CA PRO A 130 5.47 10.45 -2.30
C PRO A 130 5.89 9.99 -0.90
N ILE A 131 6.16 8.70 -0.71
CA ILE A 131 6.42 8.17 0.65
C ILE A 131 7.66 8.77 1.31
N ASN A 132 8.65 9.18 0.51
CA ASN A 132 9.87 9.83 1.01
C ASN A 132 9.62 11.25 1.50
N ASP A 133 8.72 11.95 0.84
CA ASP A 133 8.41 13.36 1.08
C ASP A 133 7.34 13.50 2.18
N VAL A 134 6.87 12.39 2.77
CA VAL A 134 5.91 12.40 3.88
C VAL A 134 6.64 12.23 5.22
N GLN A 135 6.41 13.18 6.12
CA GLN A 135 6.73 13.08 7.54
C GLN A 135 5.44 12.83 8.32
N VAL A 136 5.49 11.91 9.28
CA VAL A 136 4.35 11.57 10.15
C VAL A 136 4.67 12.08 11.55
N GLU A 137 3.86 13.02 12.03
CA GLU A 137 3.90 13.49 13.41
C GLU A 137 2.73 12.88 14.19
N ASP A 138 3.06 12.32 15.35
CA ASP A 138 2.14 11.66 16.26
C ASP A 138 2.40 12.23 17.65
N ASP A 139 2.00 13.48 17.86
CA ASP A 139 2.23 14.22 19.11
C ASP A 139 1.34 13.74 20.25
N ARG A 140 0.19 13.12 19.90
CA ARG A 140 -0.85 12.71 20.85
C ARG A 140 -1.04 11.20 20.79
N ASN A 141 -0.18 10.48 21.52
CA ASN A 141 -0.18 9.02 21.50
C ASN A 141 -1.53 8.38 21.86
N ASP A 142 -2.32 9.01 22.74
CA ASP A 142 -3.61 8.49 23.22
C ASP A 142 -4.82 8.89 22.37
N GLU A 143 -4.67 9.90 21.51
CA GLU A 143 -5.75 10.33 20.61
C GLU A 143 -5.63 9.62 19.25
N PRO A 144 -6.75 9.31 18.58
CA PRO A 144 -6.74 8.69 17.26
C PRO A 144 -6.47 9.73 16.15
N VAL A 145 -5.61 10.71 16.40
CA VAL A 145 -5.28 11.81 15.48
C VAL A 145 -3.80 11.76 15.14
N LEU A 146 -3.46 12.04 13.88
CA LEU A 146 -2.09 12.14 13.40
C LEU A 146 -1.95 13.29 12.40
N THR A 147 -0.73 13.74 12.18
CA THR A 147 -0.42 14.79 11.20
C THR A 147 0.50 14.24 10.13
N LEU A 148 0.11 14.37 8.86
CA LEU A 148 1.03 14.13 7.74
C LEU A 148 1.55 15.49 7.24
N ILE A 149 2.86 15.61 7.09
CA ILE A 149 3.50 16.79 6.51
C ILE A 149 4.13 16.36 5.19
N HIS A 150 3.75 17.05 4.11
CA HIS A 150 4.33 16.82 2.79
C HIS A 150 5.46 17.82 2.56
N MET A 151 6.69 17.34 2.67
CA MET A 151 7.91 18.11 2.49
C MET A 151 8.24 18.24 1.00
N ARG A 152 7.64 19.21 0.30
CA ARG A 152 8.03 19.51 -1.08
C ARG A 152 9.31 20.33 -1.08
N THR A 153 10.41 19.76 -1.55
CA THR A 153 11.71 20.44 -1.57
C THR A 153 11.90 21.44 -2.72
N ASN A 154 11.06 21.48 -3.77
CA ASN A 154 11.30 22.44 -4.85
C ASN A 154 10.17 22.62 -5.89
N GLU A 155 9.05 23.31 -5.62
CA GLU A 155 8.18 23.82 -6.70
C GLU A 155 7.50 25.15 -6.31
N ARG A 156 7.89 26.22 -7.01
CA ARG A 156 7.47 27.62 -6.80
C ARG A 156 5.96 27.94 -7.00
N HIS A 157 5.06 26.95 -7.09
CA HIS A 157 3.66 27.20 -7.47
C HIS A 157 2.60 26.33 -6.77
N SER A 158 2.78 25.91 -5.52
CA SER A 158 1.68 25.26 -4.79
C SER A 158 1.65 25.65 -3.32
N ASN A 159 0.58 26.35 -2.91
CA ASN A 159 0.24 26.76 -1.53
C ASN A 159 -0.03 25.57 -0.58
N HIS A 160 0.72 24.47 -0.66
CA HIS A 160 0.34 23.19 -0.04
C HIS A 160 1.40 22.54 0.85
N ASP A 161 2.32 23.34 1.42
CA ASP A 161 3.14 22.95 2.59
C ASP A 161 2.29 22.76 3.87
N ALA A 162 0.97 22.70 3.74
CA ALA A 162 0.05 22.61 4.84
C ALA A 162 0.02 21.18 5.44
N PRO A 163 0.05 21.04 6.77
CA PRO A 163 -0.11 19.75 7.44
C PRO A 163 -1.50 19.16 7.14
N TYR A 164 -1.57 17.84 6.97
CA TYR A 164 -2.82 17.09 6.87
C TYR A 164 -3.14 16.50 8.24
N HIS A 165 -4.05 17.13 8.97
CA HIS A 165 -4.54 16.63 10.25
C HIS A 165 -5.60 15.55 9.98
N LEU A 166 -5.28 14.30 10.30
CA LEU A 166 -6.14 13.15 10.04
C LEU A 166 -6.62 12.54 11.35
N ALA A 167 -7.93 12.38 11.51
CA ALA A 167 -8.51 11.58 12.57
C ALA A 167 -8.93 10.20 12.05
N CYS A 168 -8.55 9.16 12.80
CA CYS A 168 -8.98 7.79 12.61
C CYS A 168 -10.19 7.50 13.50
N CYS A 169 -11.01 6.52 13.13
CA CYS A 169 -12.14 6.08 13.96
C CYS A 169 -11.70 5.36 15.25
N GLN A 170 -10.49 4.81 15.28
CA GLN A 170 -9.95 4.03 16.39
C GLN A 170 -8.46 4.30 16.58
N LEU A 171 -7.99 4.27 17.82
CA LEU A 171 -6.57 4.42 18.14
C LEU A 171 -5.71 3.30 17.53
N ALA A 172 -6.20 2.06 17.54
CA ALA A 172 -5.53 0.93 16.92
C ALA A 172 -5.29 1.14 15.41
N LEU A 173 -6.27 1.75 14.72
CA LEU A 173 -6.15 2.09 13.31
C LEU A 173 -5.09 3.16 13.07
N LYS A 174 -5.04 4.21 13.90
CA LYS A 174 -3.95 5.21 13.87
C LYS A 174 -2.59 4.51 13.99
N GLN A 175 -2.42 3.68 15.01
CA GLN A 175 -1.16 2.98 15.26
C GLN A 175 -0.76 2.10 14.08
N GLN A 176 -1.70 1.36 13.49
CA GLN A 176 -1.45 0.55 12.29
C GLN A 176 -1.08 1.42 11.08
N LEU A 177 -1.75 2.55 10.89
CA LEU A 177 -1.47 3.49 9.81
C LEU A 177 -0.07 4.09 9.93
N VAL A 178 0.29 4.61 11.10
CA VAL A 178 1.62 5.18 11.39
C VAL A 178 2.71 4.12 11.17
N ARG A 179 2.51 2.89 11.67
CA ARG A 179 3.46 1.78 11.45
C ARG A 179 3.60 1.43 9.97
N SER A 180 2.50 1.35 9.23
CA SER A 180 2.50 1.04 7.80
C SER A 180 3.23 2.11 6.97
N ILE A 181 3.00 3.39 7.25
CA ILE A 181 3.68 4.50 6.57
C ILE A 181 5.19 4.47 6.87
N LYS A 182 5.58 4.34 8.15
CA LYS A 182 6.99 4.25 8.54
C LYS A 182 7.69 3.05 7.90
N LYS A 183 7.02 1.90 7.86
CA LYS A 183 7.53 0.67 7.22
C LYS A 183 7.68 0.84 5.71
N ALA A 184 6.70 1.44 5.03
CA ALA A 184 6.77 1.71 3.59
C ALA A 184 7.93 2.65 3.27
N LYS A 185 8.10 3.74 4.03
CA LYS A 185 9.23 4.69 3.88
C LYS A 185 10.59 4.00 4.06
N ALA A 186 10.73 3.17 5.10
CA ALA A 186 11.96 2.43 5.35
C ALA A 186 12.28 1.43 4.23
N ASN A 187 11.27 0.71 3.72
CA ASN A 187 11.44 -0.25 2.63
C ASN A 187 11.82 0.45 1.32
N PHE A 188 11.15 1.56 0.97
CA PHE A 188 11.46 2.32 -0.23
C PHE A 188 12.88 2.92 -0.20
N SER A 189 13.32 3.41 0.97
CA SER A 189 14.70 3.88 1.17
C SER A 189 15.75 2.77 1.03
N ARG A 190 15.41 1.52 1.38
CA ARG A 190 16.31 0.37 1.21
C ARG A 190 16.38 -0.07 -0.25
N GLU A 191 15.26 -0.08 -0.96
CA GLU A 191 15.21 -0.47 -2.37
C GLU A 191 15.98 0.50 -3.26
N THR A 192 15.83 1.81 -3.02
CA THR A 192 16.57 2.87 -3.73
C THR A 192 18.07 2.88 -3.45
N ARG A 193 18.52 2.28 -2.34
CA ARG A 193 19.94 2.16 -1.96
C ARG A 193 20.58 0.84 -2.40
N ARG A 194 19.83 -0.10 -2.99
CA ARG A 194 20.46 -1.32 -3.52
C ARG A 194 21.38 -0.90 -4.68
N PRO A 195 22.68 -1.22 -4.63
CA PRO A 195 23.51 -1.04 -5.82
C PRO A 195 22.89 -1.87 -6.95
N LEU A 196 22.89 -1.32 -8.17
CA LEU A 196 22.60 -2.04 -9.41
C LEU A 196 23.69 -3.11 -9.63
N SER A 197 23.80 -4.10 -8.75
CA SER A 197 24.77 -5.17 -8.86
C SER A 197 24.14 -6.31 -9.65
N GLY A 198 24.47 -6.34 -10.94
CA GLY A 198 24.07 -7.41 -11.84
C GLY A 198 24.60 -7.31 -13.27
N SER A 199 25.60 -6.47 -13.56
CA SER A 199 26.45 -6.72 -14.73
C SER A 199 27.57 -7.66 -14.29
N SER A 200 27.34 -8.96 -14.41
CA SER A 200 28.41 -9.95 -14.42
C SER A 200 29.35 -9.61 -15.58
N GLN A 201 30.46 -8.92 -15.29
CA GLN A 201 31.65 -9.07 -16.10
C GLN A 201 32.25 -10.43 -15.72
N SER A 202 31.81 -11.49 -16.42
CA SER A 202 32.50 -12.77 -16.38
C SER A 202 33.74 -12.69 -17.27
N ASP A 203 34.87 -12.69 -16.59
CA ASP A 203 36.20 -13.18 -16.98
C ASP A 203 36.26 -14.18 -18.15
N GLY A 204 37.35 -14.10 -18.90
CA GLY A 204 37.96 -15.30 -19.50
C GLY A 204 37.96 -15.39 -21.03
N GLY A 205 38.37 -14.34 -21.74
CA GLY A 205 38.83 -14.49 -23.12
C GLY A 205 40.14 -15.30 -23.15
N TYR A 206 40.07 -16.54 -23.63
CA TYR A 206 41.25 -17.36 -23.92
C TYR A 206 42.15 -16.62 -24.91
N GLY A 207 43.27 -16.09 -24.42
CA GLY A 207 44.39 -15.69 -25.26
C GLY A 207 45.05 -16.96 -25.80
N SER A 208 44.89 -17.20 -27.10
CA SER A 208 45.65 -18.22 -27.81
C SER A 208 47.09 -17.75 -27.94
N ASP A 209 48.01 -18.36 -27.19
CA ASP A 209 49.45 -18.20 -27.44
C ASP A 209 49.81 -18.80 -28.82
N PRO A 210 50.67 -18.14 -29.62
CA PRO A 210 51.02 -18.60 -30.94
C PRO A 210 51.95 -19.82 -30.90
N VAL A 211 51.58 -20.84 -31.67
CA VAL A 211 52.42 -22.02 -31.94
C VAL A 211 53.73 -21.57 -32.58
N LYS A 212 54.84 -21.90 -31.92
CA LYS A 212 56.20 -21.82 -32.45
C LYS A 212 56.36 -22.81 -33.60
N ASP A 213 56.37 -22.32 -34.83
CA ASP A 213 57.05 -23.02 -35.92
C ASP A 213 58.56 -22.73 -35.84
N ARG A 214 59.33 -23.77 -35.53
CA ARG A 214 60.79 -23.77 -35.69
C ARG A 214 61.17 -24.71 -36.82
N LYS A 215 61.60 -24.06 -37.91
CA LYS A 215 62.82 -24.32 -38.70
C LYS A 215 62.84 -25.43 -39.76
N SER A 216 62.94 -24.92 -41.00
CA SER A 216 63.99 -25.16 -42.00
C SER A 216 64.19 -26.57 -42.56
N SER A 217 63.88 -26.73 -43.85
CA SER A 217 64.84 -27.06 -44.92
C SER A 217 64.25 -26.63 -46.27
#